data_AF-A0A2H0TJM3-F1
#
_entry.id   AF-A0A2H0TJM3-F1
#
_cell.length_a   1.000
_cell.length_b   1.000
_cell.length_c   1.000
_cell.angle_alpha   90.00
_cell.angle_beta   90.00
_cell.angle_gamma   90.00
#
_symmetry.space_group_name_H-M   'P 1'
#
loop_
_entity.id
_entity.type
_entity.pdbx_description
1 polymer ?
#
loop_
_entity_poly.entity_id
_entity_poly.type
_entity_poly.pdbx_seq_one_letter_code
_entity_poly.pdbx_strand_id
1 'polypeptide(L)'
;MAGKEKFVRAKPHLNIGTIGHVAHGKSTLTAAITHVLKLKGLAAKEWTVDEINAAPEERARGLTITITHVEYETDKRHYAHIDCPGHADYVKNMITGAAQMDGGVLVVSA
;
A
#
# COMPACT_ATOMS: atom_id res chain seq x y z
N MET A 1 3.43 28.23 -7.70
CA MET A 1 2.87 26.90 -7.36
C MET A 1 2.79 26.12 -8.67
N ALA A 2 3.76 25.24 -8.94
CA ALA A 2 3.69 24.36 -10.10
C ALA A 2 2.50 23.42 -9.90
N GLY A 3 1.47 23.54 -10.74
CA GLY A 3 0.32 22.64 -10.68
C GLY A 3 0.81 21.22 -10.87
N LYS A 4 0.53 20.33 -9.92
CA LYS A 4 0.70 18.89 -10.12
C LYS A 4 0.09 18.53 -11.47
N GLU A 5 0.85 17.85 -12.31
CA GLU A 5 0.36 17.40 -13.62
C GLU A 5 -1.00 16.72 -13.45
N LYS A 6 -1.94 17.09 -14.30
CA LYS A 6 -3.33 16.64 -14.21
C LYS A 6 -3.32 15.13 -14.49
N PHE A 7 -3.55 14.33 -13.45
CA PHE A 7 -3.55 12.87 -13.58
C PHE A 7 -4.59 12.42 -14.60
N VAL A 8 -4.14 11.72 -15.66
CA VAL A 8 -5.01 11.22 -16.72
C VAL A 8 -5.44 9.79 -16.37
N ARG A 9 -6.72 9.61 -16.03
CA ARG A 9 -7.32 8.30 -15.78
C ARG A 9 -7.61 7.58 -17.09
N ALA A 10 -6.62 6.90 -17.66
CA ALA A 10 -6.78 6.13 -18.90
C ALA A 10 -7.33 4.71 -18.67
N LYS A 11 -7.17 4.15 -17.46
CA LYS A 11 -7.55 2.77 -17.11
C LYS A 11 -8.63 2.74 -16.03
N PRO A 12 -9.48 1.69 -15.98
CA PRO A 12 -10.38 1.48 -14.85
C PRO A 12 -9.62 1.47 -13.53
N HIS A 13 -10.17 2.15 -12.53
CA HIS A 13 -9.54 2.29 -11.23
C HIS A 13 -10.13 1.30 -10.21
N LEU A 14 -9.28 0.77 -9.34
CA LEU A 14 -9.69 -0.08 -8.22
C LEU A 14 -8.88 0.27 -6.97
N ASN A 15 -9.56 0.41 -5.83
CA ASN A 15 -8.92 0.50 -4.53
C ASN A 15 -8.73 -0.89 -3.97
N ILE A 16 -7.49 -1.27 -3.66
CA ILE A 16 -7.18 -2.55 -3.02
C ILE A 16 -6.30 -2.32 -1.80
N GLY A 17 -6.03 -3.35 -1.01
CA GLY A 17 -5.08 -3.20 0.08
C GLY A 17 -4.67 -4.49 0.77
N THR A 18 -3.54 -4.46 1.46
CA THR A 18 -3.00 -5.58 2.24
C THR A 18 -3.56 -5.59 3.64
N ILE A 19 -4.08 -6.74 4.07
CA ILE A 19 -4.56 -7.00 5.41
C ILE A 19 -3.98 -8.31 5.94
N GLY A 20 -3.99 -8.51 7.27
CA GLY A 20 -3.41 -9.70 7.90
C GLY A 20 -2.71 -9.39 9.21
N HIS A 21 -2.34 -10.43 9.96
CA HIS A 21 -1.75 -10.32 11.29
C HIS A 21 -0.40 -9.60 11.29
N VAL A 22 0.06 -9.15 12.46
CA VAL A 22 1.37 -8.51 12.62
C VAL A 22 2.49 -9.45 12.12
N ALA A 23 3.54 -8.86 11.55
CA ALA A 23 4.71 -9.56 11.01
C ALA A 23 4.47 -10.57 9.86
N HIS A 24 3.26 -10.66 9.29
CA HIS A 24 3.00 -11.50 8.10
C HIS A 24 3.61 -10.96 6.79
N GLY A 25 4.27 -9.80 6.80
CA GLY A 25 4.94 -9.25 5.62
C GLY A 25 4.07 -8.40 4.69
N LYS A 26 3.00 -7.77 5.19
CA LYS A 26 2.12 -6.87 4.40
C LYS A 26 2.90 -5.76 3.69
N SER A 27 3.64 -4.93 4.42
CA SER A 27 4.40 -3.82 3.84
C SER A 27 5.54 -4.31 2.94
N THR A 28 6.15 -5.45 3.25
CA THR A 28 7.16 -6.09 2.40
C THR A 28 6.55 -6.54 1.06
N LEU A 29 5.35 -7.12 1.08
CA LEU A 29 4.63 -7.49 -0.13
C LEU A 29 4.26 -6.26 -0.96
N THR A 30 3.76 -5.20 -0.31
CA THR A 30 3.44 -3.92 -0.97
C THR A 30 4.67 -3.33 -1.67
N ALA A 31 5.81 -3.29 -0.98
CA ALA A 31 7.09 -2.86 -1.57
C ALA A 31 7.47 -3.71 -2.79
N ALA A 32 7.41 -5.04 -2.66
CA ALA A 32 7.75 -5.97 -3.74
C ALA A 32 6.84 -5.80 -4.98
N ILE A 33 5.53 -5.59 -4.78
CA ILE A 33 4.58 -5.33 -5.88
C ILE A 33 5.01 -4.07 -6.65
N THR A 34 5.28 -2.98 -5.95
CA THR A 34 5.67 -1.71 -6.59
C THR A 34 7.01 -1.83 -7.31
N HIS A 35 7.98 -2.55 -6.75
CA HIS A 35 9.26 -2.82 -7.37
C HIS A 35 9.10 -3.60 -8.68
N VAL A 36 8.36 -4.71 -8.67
CA VAL A 36 8.12 -5.52 -9.88
C VAL A 36 7.40 -4.72 -10.97
N LEU A 37 6.43 -3.90 -10.60
CA LEU A 37 5.70 -3.06 -11.56
C LEU A 37 6.54 -1.89 -12.06
N LYS A 38 7.42 -1.33 -11.23
CA LYS A 38 8.38 -0.32 -11.66
C LYS A 38 9.35 -0.87 -12.71
N LEU A 39 9.87 -2.08 -12.50
CA LEU A 39 10.71 -2.76 -13.49
C LEU A 39 10.00 -2.99 -14.83
N LYS A 40 8.67 -3.10 -14.82
CA LYS A 40 7.84 -3.20 -16.03
C LYS A 40 7.43 -1.85 -16.63
N GLY A 41 7.83 -0.73 -16.03
CA GLY A 41 7.40 0.61 -16.44
C GLY A 41 5.94 0.95 -16.09
N LEU A 42 5.31 0.17 -15.22
CA LEU A 42 3.89 0.28 -14.83
C LEU A 42 3.71 0.91 -13.43
N ALA A 43 4.76 1.51 -12.88
CA ALA A 43 4.70 2.31 -11.66
C ALA A 43 5.59 3.55 -11.81
N ALA A 44 5.09 4.70 -11.34
CA ALA A 44 5.85 5.94 -11.37
C ALA A 44 7.08 5.88 -10.45
N LYS A 45 6.93 5.24 -9.29
CA LYS A 45 8.01 4.98 -8.33
C LYS A 45 7.89 3.58 -7.73
N GLU A 46 9.01 3.05 -7.27
CA GLU A 46 9.00 1.93 -6.32
C GLU A 46 8.85 2.49 -4.90
N TRP A 47 8.29 1.68 -4.01
CA TRP A 47 8.18 1.99 -2.58
C TRP A 47 9.00 0.98 -1.80
N THR A 48 9.82 1.47 -0.88
CA THR A 48 10.54 0.65 0.09
C THR A 48 9.71 0.46 1.36
N VAL A 49 10.04 -0.54 2.18
CA VAL A 49 9.37 -0.75 3.48
C VAL A 49 9.56 0.47 4.39
N ASP A 50 10.71 1.13 4.34
CA ASP A 50 11.01 2.32 5.15
C ASP A 50 10.24 3.57 4.72
N GLU A 51 9.80 3.63 3.45
CA GLU A 51 8.91 4.66 2.93
C GLU A 51 7.44 4.36 3.25
N ILE A 52 7.08 3.07 3.29
CA ILE A 52 5.74 2.64 3.69
C ILE A 52 5.52 2.84 5.20
N ASN A 53 6.54 2.57 6.00
CA ASN A 53 6.58 2.76 7.46
C ASN A 53 7.42 4.01 7.81
N ALA A 54 7.09 5.15 7.19
CA ALA A 54 7.91 6.36 7.29
C ALA A 54 7.74 7.10 8.63
N ALA A 55 6.68 6.85 9.40
CA ALA A 55 6.47 7.59 10.64
C ALA A 55 7.57 7.27 11.66
N PRO A 56 8.10 8.27 12.40
CA PRO A 56 9.15 8.04 13.39
C PRO A 56 8.80 6.97 14.43
N GLU A 57 7.52 6.91 14.83
CA GLU A 57 7.00 5.91 15.76
C GLU A 57 6.97 4.50 15.14
N GLU A 58 6.65 4.38 13.86
CA GLU A 58 6.66 3.11 13.12
C GLU A 58 8.07 2.56 12.98
N ARG A 59 9.04 3.42 12.63
CA ARG A 59 10.46 3.05 12.53
C ARG A 59 11.03 2.62 13.86
N ALA A 60 10.68 3.30 14.95
CA ALA A 60 11.14 2.96 16.29
C ALA A 60 10.57 1.62 16.79
N ARG A 61 9.34 1.27 16.39
CA ARG A 61 8.65 0.05 16.84
C ARG A 61 8.72 -1.12 15.86
N GLY A 62 9.19 -0.91 14.63
CA GLY A 62 9.30 -1.95 13.61
C GLY A 62 7.95 -2.51 13.15
N LEU A 63 6.87 -1.75 13.26
CA LEU A 63 5.52 -2.15 12.87
C LEU A 63 4.76 -1.01 12.20
N THR A 64 3.82 -1.35 11.33
CA THR A 64 2.92 -0.41 10.66
C THR A 64 1.85 0.06 11.64
N ILE A 65 1.66 1.37 11.75
CA ILE A 65 0.68 2.03 12.64
C ILE A 65 -0.38 2.73 11.79
N THR A 66 0.07 3.50 10.80
CA THR A 66 -0.73 4.31 9.90
C THR A 66 -1.00 3.55 8.60
N ILE A 67 -2.06 3.94 7.90
CA ILE A 67 -2.33 3.43 6.57
C ILE A 67 -1.47 4.20 5.56
N THR A 68 -0.88 3.48 4.61
CA THR A 68 -0.09 4.09 3.53
C THR A 68 -0.74 3.79 2.19
N HIS A 69 -0.98 4.85 1.40
CA HIS A 69 -1.48 4.73 0.04
C HIS A 69 -0.32 4.71 -0.95
N VAL A 70 -0.24 3.65 -1.73
CA VAL A 70 0.71 3.49 -2.83
C VAL A 70 -0.04 3.34 -4.15
N GLU A 71 0.47 3.96 -5.21
CA GLU A 71 -0.14 3.91 -6.55
C GLU A 71 0.73 3.14 -7.53
N TYR A 72 0.11 2.30 -8.33
CA TYR A 72 0.72 1.57 -9.44
C TYR A 72 -0.38 1.13 -10.41
N GLU A 73 0.03 0.63 -11.57
CA GLU A 73 -0.91 0.09 -12.55
C GLU A 73 -0.46 -1.26 -13.08
N THR A 74 -1.37 -1.89 -13.81
CA THR A 74 -1.12 -3.05 -14.64
C THR A 74 -1.56 -2.74 -16.07
N ASP A 75 -1.42 -3.68 -16.99
CA ASP A 75 -1.94 -3.54 -18.34
C ASP A 75 -3.46 -3.29 -18.36
N LYS A 76 -4.19 -3.76 -17.34
CA LYS A 76 -5.66 -3.72 -17.32
C LYS A 76 -6.26 -2.58 -16.50
N ARG A 77 -5.62 -2.17 -15.40
CA ARG A 77 -6.22 -1.30 -14.37
C ARG A 77 -5.18 -0.42 -13.68
N HIS A 78 -5.65 0.70 -13.14
CA HIS A 78 -4.92 1.55 -12.20
C HIS A 78 -5.34 1.23 -10.76
N TYR A 79 -4.37 1.06 -9.86
CA TYR A 79 -4.62 0.70 -8.47
C TYR A 79 -4.14 1.77 -7.50
N ALA A 80 -5.00 2.11 -6.54
CA ALA A 80 -4.56 2.69 -5.28
C ALA A 80 -4.56 1.55 -4.26
N HIS A 81 -3.38 1.20 -3.76
CA HIS A 81 -3.17 0.15 -2.79
C HIS A 81 -2.99 0.77 -1.41
N ILE A 82 -3.81 0.32 -0.46
CA ILE A 82 -3.80 0.74 0.94
C ILE A 82 -3.10 -0.32 1.78
N ASP A 83 -1.90 -0.03 2.29
CA ASP A 83 -1.20 -0.90 3.24
C ASP A 83 -1.76 -0.68 4.64
N CYS A 84 -2.34 -1.71 5.25
CA CYS A 84 -2.97 -1.61 6.57
C CYS A 84 -2.10 -2.20 7.70
N PRO A 85 -2.22 -1.64 8.93
CA PRO A 85 -1.56 -2.20 10.10
C PRO A 85 -2.16 -3.56 10.50
N GLY A 86 -1.36 -4.42 11.12
CA GLY A 86 -1.78 -5.76 11.58
C GLY A 86 -1.74 -5.98 13.08
N HIS A 87 -1.27 -5.01 13.86
CA HIS A 87 -1.22 -5.10 15.32
C HIS A 87 -2.61 -4.81 15.91
N ALA A 88 -2.99 -5.52 16.97
CA ALA A 88 -4.32 -5.41 17.58
C ALA A 88 -4.65 -3.97 18.02
N ASP A 89 -3.68 -3.27 18.62
CA ASP A 89 -3.83 -1.88 19.08
C ASP A 89 -4.17 -0.89 17.95
N TYR A 90 -3.86 -1.23 16.70
CA TYR A 90 -4.06 -0.37 15.53
C TYR A 90 -5.16 -0.87 14.60
N VAL A 91 -6.02 -1.79 15.07
CA VAL A 91 -7.19 -2.28 14.32
C VAL A 91 -8.10 -1.15 13.84
N LYS A 92 -8.24 -0.06 14.60
CA LYS A 92 -9.05 1.09 14.18
C LYS A 92 -8.58 1.70 12.87
N ASN A 93 -7.26 1.79 12.68
CA ASN A 93 -6.67 2.33 11.45
C ASN A 93 -6.88 1.37 10.29
N MET A 94 -6.75 0.06 10.54
CA MET A 94 -7.07 -0.98 9.55
C MET A 94 -8.54 -0.92 9.11
N ILE A 95 -9.49 -0.71 10.02
CA ILE A 95 -10.92 -0.56 9.69
C ILE A 95 -11.14 0.63 8.75
N THR A 96 -10.52 1.78 9.04
CA THR A 96 -10.59 2.97 8.17
C THR A 96 -9.98 2.72 6.78
N GLY A 97 -8.90 1.95 6.70
CA GLY A 97 -8.31 1.53 5.43
C GLY A 97 -9.20 0.57 4.66
N ALA A 98 -9.72 -0.47 5.33
CA ALA A 98 -10.58 -1.49 4.72
C ALA A 98 -11.88 -0.91 4.17
N ALA A 99 -12.45 0.13 4.81
CA ALA A 99 -13.64 0.82 4.33
C ALA A 99 -13.48 1.51 2.96
N GLN A 100 -12.23 1.75 2.52
CA GLN A 100 -11.91 2.35 1.22
C GLN A 100 -11.63 1.31 0.14
N MET A 101 -11.51 0.02 0.49
CA MET A 101 -11.08 -1.03 -0.43
C MET A 101 -12.27 -1.65 -1.17
N ASP A 102 -12.12 -1.80 -2.49
CA ASP A 102 -13.00 -2.63 -3.33
C ASP A 102 -12.63 -4.13 -3.23
N GLY A 103 -11.39 -4.43 -2.78
CA GLY A 103 -10.90 -5.79 -2.56
C GLY A 103 -9.67 -5.86 -1.66
N GLY A 104 -9.56 -6.93 -0.86
CA GLY A 104 -8.47 -7.14 0.09
C GLY A 104 -7.50 -8.24 -0.33
N VAL A 105 -6.21 -8.01 -0.10
CA VAL A 105 -5.12 -8.99 -0.19
C VAL A 105 -4.82 -9.48 1.23
N LEU A 106 -5.30 -10.67 1.57
CA LEU A 106 -5.03 -11.29 2.87
C LEU A 106 -3.65 -11.95 2.86
N VAL A 107 -2.74 -11.44 3.69
CA VAL A 107 -1.37 -11.96 3.81
C VAL A 107 -1.28 -12.88 5.03
N VAL A 108 -0.87 -14.12 4.78
CA VAL A 108 -0.72 -15.18 5.79
C VAL A 108 0.69 -15.76 5.68
N SER A 109 1.44 -15.77 6.79
CA SER A 109 2.71 -16.49 6.85
C SER A 109 2.47 -17.99 6.75
N ALA A 110 3.34 -18.71 6.04
CA ALA A 110 3.32 -20.17 5.91
C ALA A 110 3.70 -20.89 7.20
#